data_AF-A0A1I8NKJ6-F1
#
_entry.id   AF-A0A1I8NKJ6-F1
#
_cell.length_a   1.000
_cell.length_b   1.000
_cell.length_c   1.000
_cell.angle_alpha   90.00
_cell.angle_beta   90.00
_cell.angle_gamma   90.00
#
_symmetry.space_group_name_H-M   'P 1'
#
loop_
_entity.id
_entity.type
_entity.pdbx_description
1 polymer ?
#
loop_
_entity_poly.entity_id
_entity_poly.type
_entity_poly.pdbx_seq_one_letter_code
_entity_poly.pdbx_strand_id
1 'polypeptide(L)'
;DYYDLRYLKPARNYPIKCYRACAFIDCKAFNADGSFVANAGENLAFSMSRKNPHIWNQAFDVANFCIKTLPEITFEHAQKSYNVCDKTEDFLQCVRANLPQGSSFDGLF
;
A
#
# COMPACT_ATOMS: atom_id res chain seq x y z
N ASP A 1 -6.70 -7.17 9.92
CA ASP A 1 -7.58 -6.41 10.82
C ASP A 1 -7.27 -4.93 10.63
N TYR A 2 -8.19 -4.02 10.97
CA TYR A 2 -7.97 -2.57 10.83
C TYR A 2 -6.65 -2.11 11.48
N TYR A 3 -6.37 -2.66 12.65
CA TYR A 3 -5.12 -2.44 13.38
C TYR A 3 -3.88 -2.87 12.59
N ASP A 4 -3.95 -4.02 11.92
CA ASP A 4 -2.83 -4.52 11.11
C ASP A 4 -2.57 -3.62 9.91
N LEU A 5 -3.63 -3.08 9.27
CA LEU A 5 -3.49 -2.11 8.19
C LEU A 5 -2.89 -0.80 8.71
N ARG A 6 -3.45 -0.25 9.79
CA ARG A 6 -3.01 1.00 10.41
C ARG A 6 -1.51 1.01 10.70
N TYR A 7 -0.97 -0.10 11.22
CA TYR A 7 0.44 -0.22 11.58
C TYR A 7 1.29 -1.02 10.58
N LEU A 8 0.82 -1.15 9.33
CA LEU A 8 1.54 -1.82 8.24
C LEU A 8 2.05 -3.21 8.61
N LYS A 9 1.33 -3.97 9.44
CA LYS A 9 1.67 -5.36 9.77
C LYS A 9 1.44 -6.26 8.56
N PRO A 10 2.21 -7.33 8.34
CA PRO A 10 1.88 -8.30 7.30
C PRO A 10 0.47 -8.87 7.48
N ALA A 11 -0.26 -9.05 6.39
CA ALA A 11 -1.58 -9.68 6.44
C ALA A 11 -1.45 -11.14 6.88
N ARG A 12 -2.24 -11.54 7.90
CA ARG A 12 -2.22 -12.90 8.45
C ARG A 12 -2.79 -13.98 7.53
N ASN A 13 -3.64 -13.59 6.58
CA ASN A 13 -4.30 -14.51 5.65
C ASN A 13 -4.87 -13.77 4.44
N TYR A 14 -5.29 -14.52 3.43
CA TYR A 14 -5.83 -14.01 2.17
C TYR A 14 -7.05 -13.07 2.33
N PRO A 15 -8.06 -13.38 3.17
CA PRO A 15 -9.15 -12.44 3.45
C PRO A 15 -8.70 -11.07 3.94
N ILE A 16 -7.67 -11.00 4.79
CA ILE A 16 -7.13 -9.72 5.25
C ILE A 16 -6.41 -8.96 4.12
N LYS A 17 -5.69 -9.65 3.22
CA LYS A 17 -5.12 -9.00 2.02
C LYS A 17 -6.22 -8.34 1.19
N CYS A 18 -7.32 -9.05 0.95
CA CYS A 18 -8.43 -8.52 0.16
C CYS A 18 -9.21 -7.41 0.87
N TYR A 19 -9.34 -7.45 2.19
CA TYR A 19 -9.86 -6.32 2.95
C TYR A 19 -9.03 -5.04 2.74
N ARG A 20 -7.70 -5.17 2.75
CA ARG A 20 -6.80 -4.02 2.50
C ARG A 20 -6.91 -3.51 1.07
N ALA A 21 -6.97 -4.41 0.09
CA ALA A 21 -7.22 -4.04 -1.29
C ALA A 21 -8.55 -3.30 -1.45
N CYS A 22 -9.62 -3.77 -0.78
CA CYS A 22 -10.91 -3.09 -0.77
C CYS A 22 -10.80 -1.66 -0.22
N ALA A 23 -10.13 -1.47 0.93
CA ALA A 23 -9.91 -0.15 1.51
C ALA A 23 -9.10 0.78 0.56
N PHE A 24 -8.14 0.23 -0.17
CA PHE A 24 -7.37 0.97 -1.18
C PHE A 24 -8.19 1.27 -2.44
N ILE A 25 -9.04 0.35 -2.89
CA ILE A 25 -9.96 0.52 -4.03
C ILE A 25 -11.00 1.60 -3.71
N ASP A 26 -11.57 1.60 -2.51
CA ASP A 26 -12.51 2.64 -2.06
C ASP A 26 -11.84 4.03 -2.03
N CYS A 27 -10.54 4.07 -1.72
CA CYS A 27 -9.70 5.27 -1.84
C CYS A 27 -9.26 5.58 -3.29
N LYS A 28 -9.79 4.87 -4.29
CA LYS A 28 -9.44 4.95 -5.71
C LYS A 28 -7.95 4.79 -5.97
N ALA A 29 -7.25 3.94 -5.23
CA ALA A 29 -5.83 3.69 -5.44
C ALA A 29 -5.52 2.80 -6.65
N PHE A 30 -6.53 2.09 -7.17
CA PHE A 30 -6.43 1.19 -8.33
C PHE A 30 -7.43 1.54 -9.43
N ASN A 31 -7.03 1.33 -10.68
CA ASN A 31 -7.89 1.33 -11.87
C ASN A 31 -8.67 0.01 -11.98
N ALA A 32 -9.67 -0.04 -12.87
CA ALA A 32 -10.48 -1.23 -13.10
C ALA A 32 -9.68 -2.45 -13.62
N ASP A 33 -8.51 -2.21 -14.21
CA ASP A 33 -7.56 -3.24 -14.68
C ASP A 33 -6.60 -3.72 -13.58
N GLY A 34 -6.70 -3.18 -12.35
CA GLY A 34 -5.83 -3.52 -11.23
C GLY A 34 -4.43 -2.90 -11.30
N SER A 35 -4.20 -1.91 -12.16
CA SER A 35 -3.05 -1.01 -12.10
C SER A 35 -3.27 0.10 -11.06
N PHE A 36 -2.20 0.70 -10.54
CA PHE A 36 -2.33 1.86 -9.65
C PHE A 36 -2.83 3.08 -10.42
N VAL A 37 -3.65 3.92 -9.77
CA VAL A 37 -3.99 5.23 -10.33
C VAL A 37 -2.77 6.16 -10.35
N ALA A 38 -2.80 7.16 -11.23
CA ALA A 38 -1.68 8.10 -11.38
C ALA A 38 -1.30 8.83 -10.08
N ASN A 39 -2.27 9.12 -9.21
CA ASN A 39 -2.07 9.82 -7.94
C ASN A 39 -1.99 8.90 -6.71
N ALA A 40 -1.73 7.61 -6.90
CA ALA A 40 -1.69 6.65 -5.80
C ALA A 40 -0.58 7.00 -4.78
N GLY A 41 0.54 7.56 -5.25
CA GLY A 41 1.62 8.03 -4.39
C GLY A 41 1.20 9.18 -3.48
N GLU A 42 0.55 10.21 -4.03
CA GLU A 42 0.03 11.35 -3.27
C GLU A 42 -1.02 10.92 -2.26
N ASN A 43 -1.94 10.04 -2.65
CA ASN A 43 -2.98 9.52 -1.77
C ASN A 43 -2.38 8.77 -0.57
N LEU A 44 -1.36 7.94 -0.82
CA LEU A 44 -0.65 7.25 0.26
C LEU A 44 0.06 8.25 1.19
N ALA A 45 0.83 9.17 0.61
CA ALA A 45 1.59 10.16 1.35
C ALA A 45 0.69 11.00 2.25
N PHE A 46 -0.43 11.49 1.69
CA PHE A 46 -1.45 12.21 2.43
C PHE A 46 -2.04 11.38 3.58
N SER A 47 -2.33 10.09 3.32
CA SER A 47 -2.92 9.18 4.31
C SER A 47 -2.00 8.90 5.48
N MET A 48 -0.69 8.74 5.22
CA MET A 48 0.31 8.49 6.26
C MET A 48 0.72 9.75 7.01
N SER A 49 0.72 10.90 6.33
CA SER A 49 1.16 12.16 6.94
C SER A 49 0.07 12.87 7.75
N ARG A 50 -1.12 12.27 7.95
CA ARG A 50 -2.26 12.88 8.65
C ARG A 50 -1.93 13.37 10.05
N LYS A 51 -1.20 12.57 10.83
CA LYS A 51 -0.76 12.90 12.20
C LYS A 51 0.68 13.37 12.27
N ASN A 52 1.45 13.17 11.21
CA ASN A 52 2.84 13.59 11.12
C ASN A 52 3.12 14.19 9.73
N PRO A 53 2.94 15.50 9.52
CA PRO A 53 3.13 16.11 8.20
C PRO A 53 4.57 16.02 7.69
N HIS A 54 5.56 15.84 8.59
CA HIS A 54 6.97 15.79 8.21
C HIS A 54 7.35 14.56 7.38
N ILE A 55 6.56 13.49 7.43
CA ILE A 55 6.83 12.27 6.63
C ILE A 55 6.23 12.33 5.23
N TRP A 56 5.55 13.40 4.83
CA TRP A 56 4.84 13.45 3.54
C TRP A 56 5.78 13.20 2.35
N ASN A 57 6.90 13.95 2.26
CA ASN A 57 7.87 13.79 1.15
C ASN A 57 8.42 12.36 1.12
N GLN A 58 8.80 11.83 2.29
CA GLN A 58 9.35 10.48 2.38
C GLN A 58 8.32 9.41 2.00
N ALA A 59 7.08 9.54 2.46
CA ALA A 59 5.98 8.64 2.13
C ALA A 59 5.63 8.70 0.64
N PHE A 60 5.69 9.89 0.02
CA PHE A 60 5.49 10.08 -1.41
C PHE A 60 6.58 9.39 -2.23
N ASP A 61 7.84 9.63 -1.90
CA ASP A 61 8.98 9.03 -2.60
C ASP A 61 8.97 7.50 -2.48
N VAL A 62 8.71 6.98 -1.28
CA VAL A 62 8.58 5.54 -1.04
C VAL A 62 7.40 4.95 -1.78
N ALA A 63 6.23 5.61 -1.80
CA ALA A 63 5.07 5.13 -2.54
C ALA A 63 5.38 5.00 -4.03
N ASN A 64 5.99 6.03 -4.62
CA ASN A 64 6.37 6.03 -6.04
C ASN A 64 7.42 4.99 -6.37
N PHE A 65 8.41 4.81 -5.48
CA PHE A 65 9.38 3.73 -5.60
C PHE A 65 8.67 2.37 -5.62
N CYS A 66 7.85 2.08 -4.61
CA CYS A 66 7.14 0.81 -4.51
C CYS A 66 6.19 0.56 -5.70
N ILE A 67 5.44 1.55 -6.17
CA ILE A 67 4.59 1.42 -7.36
C ILE A 67 5.41 1.04 -8.60
N LYS A 68 6.60 1.61 -8.77
CA LYS A 68 7.48 1.33 -9.91
C LYS A 68 8.16 -0.04 -9.82
N THR A 69 8.53 -0.48 -8.62
CA THR A 69 9.24 -1.76 -8.40
C THR A 69 8.29 -2.95 -8.34
N LEU A 70 7.02 -2.74 -8.01
CA LEU A 70 6.04 -3.84 -7.94
C LEU A 70 5.92 -4.64 -9.23
N PRO A 71 5.71 -4.06 -10.44
CA PRO A 71 5.66 -4.82 -11.68
C PRO A 71 6.78 -5.87 -11.78
N GLU A 72 8.01 -5.50 -11.43
CA GLU A 72 9.19 -6.39 -11.44
C GLU A 72 9.05 -7.53 -10.43
N ILE A 73 8.65 -7.23 -9.18
CA ILE A 73 8.37 -8.24 -8.12
C ILE A 73 7.24 -9.19 -8.56
N THR A 74 6.21 -8.67 -9.23
CA THR A 74 5.05 -9.46 -9.66
C THR A 74 5.36 -10.41 -10.81
N PHE A 75 6.33 -10.08 -11.67
CA PHE A 75 6.79 -10.98 -12.74
C PHE A 75 7.59 -12.16 -12.18
N GLU A 76 8.42 -11.95 -11.15
CA GLU A 76 9.15 -13.03 -10.48
C GLU A 76 8.23 -14.00 -9.73
N HIS A 77 7.02 -13.55 -9.37
CA HIS A 77 6.03 -14.33 -8.61
C HIS A 77 4.75 -14.61 -9.41
N ALA A 78 4.81 -14.57 -10.74
CA ALA A 78 3.68 -14.78 -11.65
C ALA A 78 3.14 -16.23 -11.62
N GLN A 79 2.55 -16.62 -10.49
CA GLN A 79 1.62 -17.72 -10.39
C GLN A 79 0.24 -17.26 -10.88
N LYS A 80 -0.54 -18.19 -11.43
CA LYS A 80 -1.91 -18.00 -11.97
C LYS A 80 -2.94 -17.35 -11.01
N SER A 81 -2.57 -17.07 -9.76
CA SER A 81 -3.45 -16.51 -8.72
C SER A 81 -3.10 -15.09 -8.27
N TYR A 82 -2.05 -14.47 -8.82
CA TYR A 82 -1.58 -13.15 -8.37
C TYR A 82 -2.61 -12.06 -8.71
N ASN A 83 -3.32 -11.57 -7.70
CA ASN A 83 -4.46 -10.68 -7.86
C ASN A 83 -4.27 -9.35 -7.09
N VAL A 84 -5.28 -8.48 -7.15
CA VAL A 84 -5.23 -7.15 -6.52
C VAL A 84 -4.97 -7.20 -5.00
N CYS A 85 -5.39 -8.27 -4.33
CA CYS A 85 -5.13 -8.47 -2.91
C CYS A 85 -3.65 -8.71 -2.63
N ASP A 86 -3.00 -9.54 -3.43
CA ASP A 86 -1.56 -9.78 -3.31
C ASP A 86 -0.74 -8.54 -3.72
N LYS A 87 -1.12 -7.85 -4.80
CA LYS A 87 -0.53 -6.55 -5.20
C LYS A 87 -0.56 -5.52 -4.09
N THR A 88 -1.72 -5.38 -3.45
CA THR A 88 -1.88 -4.43 -2.35
C THR A 88 -1.01 -4.81 -1.16
N GLU A 89 -0.91 -6.11 -0.85
CA GLU A 89 -0.07 -6.57 0.25
C GLU A 89 1.42 -6.30 -0.02
N ASP A 90 1.91 -6.66 -1.21
CA ASP A 90 3.32 -6.45 -1.59
C ASP A 90 3.67 -4.96 -1.59
N PHE A 91 2.74 -4.12 -2.07
CA PHE A 91 2.87 -2.67 -1.99
C PHE A 91 3.03 -2.18 -0.55
N LEU A 92 2.13 -2.60 0.35
CA LEU A 92 2.20 -2.21 1.75
C LEU A 92 3.46 -2.73 2.45
N GLN A 93 3.94 -3.92 2.09
CA GLN A 93 5.20 -4.45 2.61
C GLN A 93 6.41 -3.68 2.08
N CYS A 94 6.41 -3.28 0.81
CA CYS A 94 7.44 -2.39 0.27
C CYS A 94 7.46 -1.04 1.00
N VAL A 95 6.29 -0.43 1.21
CA VAL A 95 6.16 0.84 1.94
C VAL A 95 6.70 0.70 3.37
N ARG A 96 6.28 -0.36 4.07
CA ARG A 96 6.74 -0.67 5.43
C ARG A 96 8.27 -0.81 5.51
N ALA A 97 8.88 -1.47 4.53
CA ALA A 97 10.32 -1.73 4.51
C ALA A 97 11.16 -0.46 4.30
N ASN A 98 10.60 0.56 3.65
CA ASN A 98 11.32 1.78 3.25
C ASN A 98 10.96 3.02 4.08
N LEU A 99 9.99 2.91 5.00
CA LEU A 99 9.63 3.99 5.92
C LEU A 99 10.20 3.80 7.33
N PRO A 100 10.38 4.91 8.09
CA PRO A 100 10.86 4.83 9.47
C PRO A 100 9.93 3.99 10.33
N GLN A 101 10.49 3.27 11.29
CA GLN A 101 9.70 2.52 12.27
C GLN A 101 8.72 3.46 13.00
N GLY A 102 7.47 3.00 13.14
CA GLY A 102 6.39 3.80 13.72
C GLY A 102 5.56 4.58 12.70
N SER A 103 5.95 4.60 11.42
CA SER A 103 5.08 5.13 10.35
C SER A 103 3.80 4.31 10.27
N SER A 104 2.65 5.00 10.23
CA SER A 104 1.33 4.38 10.29
C SER A 104 0.31 5.19 9.49
N PHE A 105 -0.87 4.62 9.27
CA PHE A 105 -2.05 5.34 8.78
C PHE A 105 -2.87 5.95 9.94
N ASP A 106 -2.23 6.29 11.07
CA ASP A 106 -2.95 6.93 12.18
C ASP A 106 -3.57 8.27 11.74
N GLY A 107 -4.87 8.43 11.99
CA GLY A 107 -5.64 9.60 11.56
C GLY A 107 -6.27 9.51 10.16
N LEU A 108 -6.15 8.35 9.49
CA LEU A 108 -6.90 8.02 8.27
C LEU A 108 -8.34 7.55 8.57
N PHE A 109 -8.57 6.99 9.78
CA PHE A 109 -9.89 6.62 10.28
C PHE A 109 -10.00 6.84 11.79
#